data_AF-A0A1T2L5S9-F1
#
_entry.id   AF-A0A1T2L5S9-F1
#
_cell.length_a   1.000
_cell.length_b   1.000
_cell.length_c   1.000
_cell.angle_alpha   90.00
_cell.angle_beta   90.00
_cell.angle_gamma   90.00
#
_symmetry.space_group_name_H-M   'P 1'
#
loop_
_entity.id
_entity.type
_entity.pdbx_description
1 polymer ?
#
loop_
_entity_poly.entity_id
_entity_poly.type
_entity_poly.pdbx_seq_one_letter_code
_entity_poly.pdbx_strand_id
1 'polypeptide(L)'
;MILTLNRGLVGDLHVTIVGMDDESIALRFDGEVQRFFKSEIEPYWLGEFRYIWRLPELVRDAMIAPGNRGADVLWLRRQLSAIAGYEMGADIDLADFDQPLVQLVMLFQESNHLDADGYVGEQTLQHIMSQSPLAGGPRLGRVD
;
A
#
# COMPACT_ATOMS: atom_id res chain seq x y z
N MET A 1 -8.65 -4.91 1.63
CA MET A 1 -8.56 -5.59 2.94
C MET A 1 -9.76 -6.50 3.10
N ILE A 2 -9.61 -7.69 3.68
CA ILE A 2 -10.73 -8.59 3.95
C ILE A 2 -10.99 -8.60 5.45
N LEU A 3 -12.23 -8.34 5.85
CA LEU A 3 -12.69 -8.39 7.23
C LEU A 3 -13.32 -9.76 7.50
N THR A 4 -13.06 -10.32 8.68
CA THR A 4 -13.77 -11.51 9.17
C THR A 4 -14.81 -11.08 10.20
N LEU A 5 -16.08 -11.29 9.88
CA LEU A 5 -17.21 -10.98 10.76
C LEU A 5 -17.72 -12.27 11.41
N ASN A 6 -17.66 -12.31 12.74
CA ASN A 6 -18.14 -13.43 13.53
C ASN A 6 -19.66 -13.34 13.69
N ARG A 7 -20.40 -14.30 13.13
CA ARG A 7 -21.87 -14.37 13.26
C ARG A 7 -22.32 -15.53 14.14
N GLY A 8 -21.48 -15.93 15.09
CA GLY A 8 -21.75 -17.04 15.99
C GLY A 8 -22.05 -18.35 15.24
N LEU A 9 -23.24 -18.92 15.49
CA LEU A 9 -23.65 -20.24 14.98
C LEU A 9 -23.79 -20.32 13.45
N VAL A 10 -23.86 -19.18 12.76
CA VAL A 10 -23.99 -19.11 11.29
C VAL A 10 -22.61 -19.18 10.60
N GLY A 11 -21.52 -19.15 11.38
CA GLY A 11 -20.15 -19.13 10.88
C GLY A 11 -19.68 -17.75 10.42
N ASP A 12 -18.38 -17.65 10.21
CA ASP A 12 -17.71 -16.40 9.85
C ASP A 12 -18.08 -15.95 8.43
N LEU A 13 -18.18 -14.64 8.26
CA LEU A 13 -18.42 -13.99 6.97
C LEU A 13 -17.19 -13.17 6.58
N HIS A 14 -16.64 -13.44 5.40
CA HIS A 14 -15.53 -12.67 4.85
C HIS A 14 -16.04 -11.61 3.87
N VAL A 15 -15.71 -10.34 4.11
CA VAL A 15 -16.13 -9.21 3.27
C VAL A 15 -14.94 -8.35 2.89
N THR A 16 -14.97 -7.74 1.70
CA THR A 16 -13.88 -6.84 1.28
C THR A 16 -14.23 -5.41 1.65
N ILE A 17 -13.36 -4.74 2.40
CA ILE A 17 -13.49 -3.29 2.63
C ILE A 17 -12.95 -2.58 1.39
N VAL A 18 -13.77 -1.70 0.82
CA VAL A 18 -13.43 -0.90 -0.37
C VAL A 18 -13.34 0.60 -0.08
N GLY A 19 -13.76 1.01 1.11
CA GLY A 19 -13.38 2.30 1.69
C GLY A 19 -14.08 2.54 3.02
N MET A 20 -13.69 3.63 3.67
CA MET A 20 -14.10 3.95 5.03
C MET A 20 -13.92 5.45 5.27
N ASP A 21 -14.80 6.03 6.07
CA ASP A 21 -14.64 7.35 6.67
C ASP A 21 -14.77 7.24 8.19
N ASP A 22 -15.03 8.34 8.90
CA ASP A 22 -15.10 8.33 10.36
C ASP A 22 -16.29 7.52 10.88
N GLU A 23 -17.44 7.52 10.17
CA GLU A 23 -18.69 6.92 10.63
C GLU A 23 -19.09 5.66 9.84
N SER A 24 -18.69 5.59 8.58
CA SER A 24 -19.17 4.60 7.62
C SER A 24 -18.05 3.71 7.08
N ILE A 25 -18.46 2.51 6.67
CA ILE A 25 -17.63 1.52 6.00
C ILE A 25 -18.34 1.03 4.74
N ALA A 26 -17.63 1.03 3.61
CA ALA A 26 -18.12 0.46 2.36
C ALA A 26 -17.57 -0.97 2.20
N LEU A 27 -18.48 -1.93 2.18
CA LEU A 27 -18.19 -3.36 2.09
C LEU A 27 -18.62 -3.88 0.73
N ARG A 28 -17.76 -4.71 0.13
CA ARG A 28 -18.08 -5.47 -1.07
C ARG A 28 -18.34 -6.92 -0.72
N PHE A 29 -19.53 -7.39 -1.08
CA PHE A 29 -19.94 -8.79 -1.01
C PHE A 29 -20.86 -9.09 -2.20
N ASP A 30 -20.75 -10.29 -2.77
CA ASP A 30 -21.50 -10.71 -3.97
C ASP A 30 -21.39 -9.76 -5.19
N GLY A 31 -20.23 -9.09 -5.31
CA GLY A 31 -19.96 -8.14 -6.41
C GLY A 31 -20.54 -6.74 -6.20
N GLU A 32 -21.45 -6.56 -5.25
CA GLU A 32 -22.05 -5.25 -4.92
C GLU A 32 -21.29 -4.54 -3.80
N VAL A 33 -21.31 -3.20 -3.83
CA VAL A 33 -20.76 -2.36 -2.75
C VAL A 33 -21.93 -1.78 -1.95
N GLN A 34 -21.95 -2.06 -0.65
CA GLN A 34 -22.94 -1.53 0.28
C GLN A 34 -22.25 -0.76 1.41
N ARG A 35 -22.87 0.34 1.85
CA ARG A 35 -22.36 1.19 2.93
C ARG A 35 -23.12 0.88 4.22
N PHE A 36 -22.37 0.71 5.30
CA PHE A 36 -22.87 0.47 6.65
C PHE A 36 -22.26 1.51 7.60
N PHE A 37 -22.94 1.83 8.69
CA PHE A 37 -22.30 2.49 9.82
C PHE A 37 -21.33 1.52 10.49
N LYS A 38 -20.20 2.02 10.98
CA LYS A 38 -19.23 1.19 11.71
C LYS A 38 -19.86 0.48 12.91
N SER A 39 -20.77 1.16 13.61
CA SER A 39 -21.52 0.62 14.75
C SER A 39 -22.38 -0.60 14.41
N GLU A 40 -22.75 -0.81 13.14
CA GLU A 40 -23.47 -1.99 12.68
C GLU A 40 -22.53 -3.20 12.52
N ILE A 41 -21.24 -2.94 12.29
CA ILE A 41 -20.21 -3.96 12.00
C ILE A 41 -19.41 -4.33 13.25
N GLU A 42 -19.11 -3.35 14.10
CA GLU A 42 -18.32 -3.50 15.33
C GLU A 42 -18.74 -4.69 16.22
N PRO A 43 -20.04 -4.98 16.45
CA PRO A 43 -20.44 -6.12 17.28
C PRO A 43 -20.00 -7.48 16.74
N TYR A 44 -19.73 -7.58 15.44
CA TYR A 44 -19.34 -8.81 14.76
C TYR A 44 -17.84 -8.86 14.45
N TRP A 45 -17.12 -7.75 14.60
CA TRP A 45 -15.69 -7.69 14.28
C TRP A 45 -14.82 -7.84 15.52
N LEU A 46 -14.20 -9.01 15.67
CA LEU A 46 -13.33 -9.33 16.80
C LEU A 46 -11.86 -8.94 16.58
N GLY A 47 -11.59 -8.04 15.63
CA GLY A 47 -10.24 -7.60 15.28
C GLY A 47 -9.55 -8.42 14.18
N GLU A 48 -10.16 -9.51 13.71
CA GLU A 48 -9.58 -10.33 12.64
C GLU A 48 -9.73 -9.70 11.26
N PHE A 49 -8.62 -9.59 10.54
CA PHE A 49 -8.60 -9.17 9.15
C PHE A 49 -7.45 -9.83 8.38
N ARG A 50 -7.56 -9.83 7.05
CA ARG A 50 -6.51 -10.26 6.14
C ARG A 50 -6.16 -9.14 5.17
N TYR A 51 -4.88 -8.81 5.13
CA TYR A 51 -4.30 -7.92 4.13
C TYR A 51 -3.74 -8.76 2.99
N ILE A 52 -4.23 -8.54 1.76
CA ILE A 52 -3.68 -9.18 0.57
C ILE A 52 -2.74 -8.18 -0.07
N TRP A 53 -1.44 -8.42 0.12
CA TRP A 53 -0.38 -7.69 -0.56
C TRP A 53 0.17 -8.52 -1.72
N ARG A 54 0.52 -7.87 -2.82
CA ARG A 54 1.17 -8.50 -3.98
C ARG A 54 2.30 -7.60 -4.44
N LEU A 55 3.44 -8.19 -4.77
CA LEU A 55 4.55 -7.48 -5.36
C LEU A 55 4.10 -6.86 -6.69
N PRO A 56 4.45 -5.58 -6.98
CA PRO A 56 4.16 -4.99 -8.28
C PRO A 56 4.79 -5.80 -9.40
N GLU A 57 4.09 -5.98 -10.52
CA GLU A 57 4.57 -6.82 -11.65
C GLU A 57 5.93 -6.39 -12.21
N LEU A 58 6.26 -5.10 -12.06
CA LEU A 58 7.51 -4.49 -12.52
C LEU A 58 8.68 -4.68 -11.57
N VAL A 59 8.44 -5.13 -10.34
CA VAL A 59 9.48 -5.41 -9.34
C VAL A 59 9.77 -6.90 -9.38
N ARG A 60 10.95 -7.27 -9.87
CA ARG A 60 11.34 -8.67 -10.10
C ARG A 60 11.91 -9.32 -8.86
N ASP A 61 12.61 -8.53 -8.04
CA ASP A 61 13.23 -8.96 -6.80
C ASP A 61 12.52 -8.36 -5.60
N ALA A 62 12.41 -9.12 -4.51
CA ALA A 62 11.78 -8.66 -3.27
C ALA A 62 12.58 -7.55 -2.55
N MET A 63 13.71 -7.12 -3.11
CA MET A 63 14.58 -6.09 -2.58
C MET A 63 15.17 -5.25 -3.72
N ILE A 64 15.04 -3.93 -3.62
CA ILE A 64 15.71 -2.96 -4.50
C ILE A 64 16.73 -2.19 -3.66
N ALA A 65 18.00 -2.23 -4.05
CA ALA A 65 19.12 -1.79 -3.22
C ALA A 65 20.18 -0.98 -4.01
N PRO A 66 21.08 -0.25 -3.31
CA PRO A 66 22.19 0.45 -3.95
C PRO A 66 22.98 -0.45 -4.90
N GLY A 67 23.31 0.07 -6.09
CA GLY A 67 23.98 -0.69 -7.14
C GLY A 67 23.06 -1.53 -8.03
N ASN A 68 21.76 -1.66 -7.71
CA ASN A 68 20.77 -2.18 -8.66
C ASN A 68 20.50 -1.20 -9.79
N ARG A 69 20.05 -1.75 -10.93
CA ARG A 69 19.75 -0.98 -12.13
C ARG A 69 18.52 -1.51 -12.86
N GLY A 70 17.86 -0.67 -13.64
CA GLY A 70 16.81 -1.05 -14.58
C GLY A 70 15.39 -0.72 -14.14
N ALA A 71 14.44 -1.56 -14.56
CA ALA A 71 13.00 -1.27 -14.47
C ALA A 71 12.51 -1.08 -13.02
N ASP A 72 13.04 -1.86 -12.09
CA ASP A 72 12.67 -1.84 -10.67
C ASP A 72 13.08 -0.51 -10.01
N VAL A 73 14.27 0.00 -10.33
CA VAL A 73 14.76 1.31 -9.87
C VAL A 73 13.94 2.44 -10.49
N LEU A 74 13.63 2.36 -11.79
CA LEU A 74 12.78 3.33 -12.46
C LEU A 74 11.37 3.34 -11.85
N TRP A 75 10.82 2.17 -11.53
CA TRP A 75 9.54 2.02 -10.85
C TRP A 75 9.59 2.70 -9.47
N LEU A 76 10.61 2.42 -8.67
CA LEU A 76 10.81 2.99 -7.34
C LEU A 76 10.82 4.52 -7.38
N ARG A 77 11.63 5.11 -8.27
CA ARG A 77 11.72 6.56 -8.42
C ARG A 77 10.36 7.17 -8.78
N ARG A 78 9.63 6.58 -9.74
CA ARG A 78 8.27 7.03 -10.10
C ARG A 78 7.33 7.00 -8.90
N GLN A 79 7.40 5.96 -8.07
CA GLN A 79 6.51 5.88 -6.92
C GLN A 79 6.83 6.94 -5.88
N LEU A 80 8.11 7.11 -5.52
CA LEU A 80 8.54 8.12 -4.53
C LEU A 80 8.24 9.54 -5.00
N SER A 81 8.45 9.84 -6.29
CA SER A 81 8.10 11.14 -6.87
C SER A 81 6.58 11.40 -6.83
N ALA A 82 5.77 10.38 -7.11
CA ALA A 82 4.31 10.48 -7.02
C ALA A 82 3.83 10.68 -5.57
N ILE A 83 4.47 10.06 -4.59
CA ILE A 83 4.19 10.27 -3.16
C ILE A 83 4.54 11.71 -2.75
N ALA A 84 5.69 12.20 -3.21
CA ALA A 84 6.18 13.54 -2.87
C ALA A 84 5.49 14.66 -3.67
N GLY A 85 4.72 14.34 -4.72
CA GLY A 85 4.01 15.32 -5.55
C GLY A 85 4.91 16.09 -6.53
N TYR A 86 6.07 15.54 -6.91
CA TYR A 86 6.99 16.16 -7.86
C TYR A 86 7.06 15.39 -9.18
N GLU A 87 7.22 16.10 -10.29
CA GLU A 87 7.53 15.50 -11.58
C GLU A 87 9.02 15.12 -11.65
N MET A 88 9.33 13.92 -12.11
CA MET A 88 10.72 13.55 -12.37
C MET A 88 11.22 14.28 -13.61
N GLY A 89 12.34 15.00 -13.46
CA GLY A 89 13.06 15.59 -14.59
C GLY A 89 13.60 14.52 -15.55
N ALA A 90 13.62 14.83 -16.84
CA ALA A 90 13.98 13.91 -17.92
C ALA A 90 15.49 13.57 -18.02
N ASP A 91 16.35 14.26 -17.26
CA ASP A 91 17.81 14.30 -17.47
C ASP A 91 18.65 13.46 -16.47
N ILE A 92 18.02 12.75 -15.54
CA ILE A 92 18.73 11.85 -14.62
C ILE A 92 18.79 10.47 -15.27
N ASP A 93 19.90 9.74 -15.12
CA ASP A 93 19.92 8.30 -15.44
C ASP A 93 19.04 7.56 -14.43
N LEU A 94 17.73 7.56 -14.70
CA LEU A 94 16.68 7.07 -13.80
C LEU A 94 16.76 5.56 -13.58
N ALA A 95 17.62 4.85 -14.31
CA ALA A 95 17.78 3.43 -14.20
C ALA A 95 18.73 3.02 -13.07
N ASP A 96 19.55 3.92 -12.51
CA ASP A 96 20.56 3.57 -11.49
C ASP A 96 20.10 3.88 -10.08
N PHE A 97 20.32 2.95 -9.13
CA PHE A 97 20.11 3.22 -7.71
C PHE A 97 21.32 3.98 -7.14
N ASP A 98 21.31 5.29 -7.38
CA ASP A 98 22.38 6.22 -7.03
C ASP A 98 22.25 6.78 -5.60
N GLN A 99 23.27 7.52 -5.15
CA GLN A 99 23.31 8.11 -3.82
C GLN A 99 22.14 9.08 -3.52
N PRO A 100 21.70 9.93 -4.47
CA PRO A 100 20.46 10.69 -4.31
C PRO A 100 19.23 9.80 -4.03
N LEU A 101 19.08 8.67 -4.73
CA LEU A 101 17.97 7.76 -4.47
C LEU A 101 18.06 7.10 -3.10
N VAL A 102 19.26 6.74 -2.63
CA VAL A 102 19.48 6.25 -1.26
C VAL A 102 18.93 7.24 -0.24
N GLN A 103 19.28 8.52 -0.36
CA GLN A 103 18.81 9.54 0.58
C GLN A 103 17.29 9.71 0.52
N LEU A 104 16.69 9.66 -0.67
CA LEU A 104 15.23 9.72 -0.82
C LEU A 104 14.54 8.51 -0.17
N VAL A 105 15.11 7.31 -0.29
CA VAL A 105 14.58 6.11 0.37
C VAL A 105 14.69 6.24 1.90
N MET A 106 15.82 6.69 2.43
CA MET A 106 15.99 6.91 3.87
C MET A 106 14.99 7.93 4.41
N LEU A 107 14.81 9.07 3.74
CA LEU A 107 13.80 10.07 4.14
C LEU A 107 12.38 9.50 4.11
N PHE A 108 12.06 8.70 3.11
CA PHE A 108 10.79 8.00 3.03
C PHE A 108 10.62 7.01 4.20
N GLN A 109 11.64 6.22 4.50
CA GLN A 109 11.64 5.27 5.61
C GLN A 109 11.47 5.98 6.96
N GLU A 110 12.23 7.04 7.23
CA GLU A 110 12.13 7.84 8.46
C GLU A 110 10.73 8.42 8.66
N SER A 111 10.16 9.02 7.60
CA SER A 111 8.81 9.60 7.66
C SER A 111 7.69 8.56 7.85
N ASN A 112 8.00 7.28 7.61
CA ASN A 112 7.10 6.15 7.78
C ASN A 112 7.42 5.30 9.02
N HIS A 113 8.34 5.73 9.88
CA HIS A 113 8.80 4.98 11.05
C HIS A 113 9.36 3.58 10.71
N LEU A 114 10.00 3.46 9.55
CA LEU A 114 10.77 2.28 9.13
C LEU A 114 12.25 2.46 9.49
N ASP A 115 13.00 1.35 9.46
CA ASP A 115 14.46 1.41 9.53
C ASP A 115 15.01 2.13 8.31
N ALA A 116 15.69 3.27 8.54
CA ALA A 116 16.20 4.16 7.50
C ALA A 116 17.55 3.68 6.93
N ASP A 117 17.59 2.47 6.39
CA ASP A 117 18.80 1.81 5.89
C ASP A 117 19.10 2.11 4.41
N GLY A 118 18.14 2.71 3.68
CA GLY A 118 18.25 2.98 2.25
C GLY A 118 17.98 1.77 1.34
N TYR A 119 17.54 0.63 1.90
CA TYR A 119 17.16 -0.59 1.18
C TYR A 119 15.65 -0.69 1.06
N VAL A 120 15.17 -1.00 -0.14
CA VAL A 120 13.73 -1.14 -0.40
C VAL A 120 13.37 -2.62 -0.33
N GLY A 121 13.20 -3.12 0.89
CA GLY A 121 12.68 -4.46 1.18
C GLY A 121 11.15 -4.51 1.23
N GLU A 122 10.60 -5.64 1.68
CA GLU A 122 9.15 -5.89 1.68
C GLU A 122 8.34 -4.81 2.43
N GLN A 123 8.76 -4.42 3.64
CA GLN A 123 8.06 -3.40 4.43
C GLN A 123 8.07 -2.03 3.72
N THR A 124 9.22 -1.62 3.19
CA THR A 124 9.33 -0.37 2.44
C THR A 124 8.46 -0.41 1.18
N LEU A 125 8.43 -1.53 0.45
CA LEU A 125 7.53 -1.72 -0.70
C LEU A 125 6.06 -1.63 -0.30
N GLN A 126 5.65 -2.26 0.82
CA GLN A 126 4.28 -2.17 1.32
C GLN A 126 3.85 -0.72 1.58
N HIS A 127 4.71 0.07 2.24
CA HIS A 127 4.45 1.49 2.49
C HIS A 127 4.41 2.33 1.21
N ILE A 128 5.31 2.08 0.26
CA ILE A 128 5.29 2.75 -1.04
C ILE A 128 3.98 2.44 -1.77
N MET A 129 3.54 1.18 -1.75
CA MET A 129 2.35 0.75 -2.48
C MET A 129 1.05 1.27 -1.88
N SER A 130 0.98 1.42 -0.56
CA SER A 130 -0.20 1.95 0.13
C SER A 130 -0.37 3.46 -0.09
N GLN A 131 0.74 4.20 -0.25
CA GLN A 131 0.73 5.66 -0.38
C GLN A 131 0.82 6.15 -1.82
N SER A 132 1.57 5.47 -2.69
CA SER A 132 1.78 5.95 -4.04
C SER A 132 0.51 5.76 -4.86
N PRO A 133 -0.04 6.83 -5.50
CA PRO A 133 -1.25 6.73 -6.30
C PRO A 133 -1.10 5.83 -7.53
N LEU A 134 0.13 5.60 -7.98
CA LEU A 134 0.47 4.83 -9.18
C LEU A 134 0.68 3.32 -8.93
N ALA A 135 0.93 2.92 -7.68
CA ALA A 135 1.36 1.56 -7.35
C ALA A 135 0.27 0.49 -7.38
N GLY A 136 -1.01 0.86 -7.51
CA GLY A 136 -2.14 -0.08 -7.51
C GLY A 136 -2.30 -0.93 -6.25
N GLY A 137 -1.61 -0.58 -5.15
CA GLY A 137 -1.66 -1.32 -3.89
C GLY A 137 -3.04 -1.21 -3.20
N PRO A 138 -3.31 -2.08 -2.20
CA PRO A 138 -4.53 -1.99 -1.42
C PRO A 138 -4.51 -0.68 -0.61
N ARG A 139 -5.45 0.21 -0.91
CA ARG A 139 -5.63 1.48 -0.19
C ARG A 139 -7.03 1.52 0.43
N LEU A 140 -7.11 2.10 1.61
CA LEU A 140 -8.38 2.50 2.19
C LEU A 140 -8.50 4.00 1.94
N GLY A 141 -9.41 4.37 1.04
CA GLY A 141 -9.79 5.75 0.80
C GLY A 141 -11.22 5.99 1.28
N ARG A 142 -11.61 7.26 1.35
CA ARG A 142 -13.01 7.64 1.49
C ARG A 142 -13.77 7.17 0.26
N VAL A 143 -14.95 6.57 0.45
CA VAL A 143 -15.88 6.33 -0.66
C VAL A 143 -16.81 7.53 -0.73
N ASP A 144 -16.84 8.21 -1.87
CA ASP A 144 -17.85 9.25 -2.14
C ASP A 144 -19.23 8.60 -2.32
#